data_AF-A0A919R3H8-F1
#
_entry.id   AF-A0A919R3H8-F1
#
_cell.length_a   1.000
_cell.length_b   1.000
_cell.length_c   1.000
_cell.angle_alpha   90.00
_cell.angle_beta   90.00
_cell.angle_gamma   90.00
#
_symmetry.space_group_name_H-M   'P 1'
#
loop_
_entity.id
_entity.type
_entity.pdbx_description
1 polymer ?
#
loop_
_entity_poly.entity_id
_entity_poly.type
_entity_poly.pdbx_seq_one_letter_code
_entity_poly.pdbx_strand_id
1 'polypeptide(L)'
;MIVRTIMEGALEAMAPSAPPTGGVNTAGLADFLRKFFAPLFLVVVSVVAIFFLFTREITRFVQFIILAIAIGVIFYVPNIIEVTARAIAGALGIK
;
A
#
# COMPACT_ATOMS: atom_id res chain seq x y z
N MET A 1 -43.94 -14.79 56.22
CA MET A 1 -43.89 -15.31 54.83
C MET A 1 -44.24 -14.24 53.80
N ILE A 2 -45.39 -13.57 53.91
CA ILE A 2 -45.85 -12.57 52.91
C ILE A 2 -44.84 -11.43 52.66
N VAL A 3 -44.23 -10.89 53.72
CA VAL A 3 -43.23 -9.81 53.60
C VAL A 3 -41.98 -10.24 52.80
N ARG A 4 -41.60 -11.51 52.92
CA ARG A 4 -40.44 -12.06 52.18
C ARG A 4 -40.74 -12.19 50.69
N THR A 5 -41.95 -12.63 50.34
CA THR A 5 -42.41 -12.71 48.95
C THR A 5 -42.49 -11.34 48.28
N ILE A 6 -42.95 -10.31 49.00
CA ILE A 6 -43.00 -8.94 48.48
C ILE A 6 -41.58 -8.38 48.28
N MET A 7 -40.67 -8.65 49.23
CA MET A 7 -39.30 -8.17 49.14
C MET A 7 -38.51 -8.86 48.02
N GLU A 8 -38.71 -10.17 47.81
CA GLU A 8 -38.09 -10.92 46.71
C GLU A 8 -38.60 -10.43 45.34
N GLY A 9 -39.91 -10.16 45.20
CA GLY A 9 -40.46 -9.57 43.97
C GLY A 9 -39.99 -8.14 43.70
N ALA A 10 -39.78 -7.33 44.74
CA ALA A 10 -39.22 -5.99 44.61
C ALA A 10 -37.73 -6.00 44.19
N LEU A 11 -36.95 -6.95 44.73
CA LEU A 11 -35.55 -7.15 44.35
C LEU A 11 -35.40 -7.61 42.89
N GLU A 12 -36.32 -8.46 42.41
CA GLU A 12 -36.34 -8.93 41.03
C GLU A 12 -36.75 -7.81 40.04
N ALA A 13 -37.66 -6.91 40.44
CA ALA A 13 -38.03 -5.72 39.67
C ALA A 13 -36.91 -4.65 39.62
N MET A 14 -36.01 -4.65 40.60
CA MET A 14 -34.82 -3.78 40.64
C MET A 14 -33.57 -4.44 40.03
N ALA A 15 -33.69 -5.68 39.54
CA ALA A 15 -32.60 -6.34 38.86
C ALA A 15 -32.26 -5.58 37.56
N PRO A 16 -30.98 -5.27 37.30
CA PRO A 16 -30.59 -4.64 36.06
C PRO A 16 -30.99 -5.53 34.89
N SER A 17 -31.82 -4.98 33.99
CA SER A 17 -32.19 -5.64 32.74
C SER A 17 -30.91 -6.06 32.02
N ALA A 18 -30.80 -7.34 31.68
CA ALA A 18 -29.64 -7.85 30.97
C ALA A 18 -29.38 -6.98 29.71
N PRO A 19 -28.12 -6.60 29.43
CA PRO A 19 -27.81 -5.84 28.23
C PRO A 19 -28.32 -6.63 27.02
N PRO A 20 -28.90 -5.97 26.00
CA PRO A 20 -29.44 -6.65 24.84
C PRO A 20 -28.37 -7.57 24.25
N THR A 21 -28.61 -8.87 24.29
CA THR A 21 -27.68 -9.93 23.85
C THR A 21 -27.57 -10.03 22.32
N GLY A 22 -28.20 -9.11 21.58
CA GLY A 22 -28.04 -8.99 20.14
C GLY A 22 -26.90 -8.04 19.81
N GLY A 23 -25.71 -8.59 19.54
CA GLY A 23 -24.64 -7.81 18.91
C GLY A 23 -25.12 -7.13 17.62
N VAL A 24 -24.52 -5.99 17.26
CA VAL A 24 -24.87 -5.23 16.05
C VAL A 24 -24.90 -6.19 14.85
N ASN A 25 -26.05 -6.28 14.17
CA ASN A 25 -26.22 -7.15 13.02
C ASN A 25 -25.46 -6.56 11.82
N THR A 26 -24.27 -7.10 11.54
CA THR A 26 -23.40 -6.68 10.44
C THR A 26 -23.58 -7.54 9.18
N ALA A 27 -24.56 -8.44 9.14
CA ALA A 27 -24.72 -9.40 8.04
C ALA A 27 -24.91 -8.70 6.69
N GLY A 28 -25.76 -7.66 6.63
CA GLY A 28 -25.96 -6.88 5.41
C GLY A 28 -24.73 -6.10 4.96
N LEU A 29 -23.95 -5.59 5.91
CA LEU A 29 -22.69 -4.90 5.61
C LEU A 29 -21.63 -5.88 5.09
N ALA A 30 -21.49 -7.05 5.71
CA ALA A 30 -20.58 -8.09 5.26
C ALA A 30 -20.94 -8.57 3.84
N ASP A 31 -22.23 -8.73 3.55
CA ASP A 31 -22.71 -9.09 2.22
C ASP A 31 -22.41 -8.02 1.17
N PHE A 32 -22.61 -6.75 1.52
CA PHE A 32 -22.25 -5.61 0.66
C PHE A 32 -20.74 -5.59 0.36
N LEU A 33 -19.90 -5.70 1.40
CA LEU A 33 -18.45 -5.70 1.23
C LEU A 33 -17.97 -6.87 0.36
N ARG A 34 -18.55 -8.06 0.52
CA ARG A 34 -18.20 -9.23 -0.30
C ARG A 34 -18.64 -9.07 -1.75
N LYS A 35 -19.87 -8.60 -1.99
CA LYS A 35 -20.44 -8.51 -3.35
C LYS A 35 -19.87 -7.34 -4.14
N PHE A 36 -19.55 -6.23 -3.48
CA PHE A 36 -19.13 -5.00 -4.15
C PHE A 36 -17.64 -4.71 -4.01
N PHE A 37 -17.11 -4.73 -2.78
CA PHE A 37 -15.74 -4.32 -2.53
C PHE A 37 -14.72 -5.37 -2.97
N ALA A 38 -15.01 -6.66 -2.75
CA ALA A 38 -14.06 -7.73 -3.10
C ALA A 38 -13.75 -7.80 -4.62
N PRO A 39 -14.73 -7.76 -5.54
CA PRO A 39 -14.43 -7.75 -6.98
C PRO A 39 -13.66 -6.50 -7.41
N LEU A 40 -14.06 -5.33 -6.92
CA LEU A 40 -13.40 -4.06 -7.24
C LEU A 40 -11.94 -4.05 -6.78
N PHE A 41 -11.68 -4.52 -5.56
CA PHE A 41 -10.34 -4.63 -5.00
C PHE A 41 -9.47 -5.57 -5.83
N LEU A 42 -9.96 -6.76 -6.18
CA LEU A 42 -9.20 -7.72 -6.97
C LEU A 42 -8.85 -7.18 -8.36
N VAL A 43 -9.78 -6.49 -9.03
CA VAL A 43 -9.50 -5.87 -10.34
C VAL A 43 -8.39 -4.83 -10.22
N VAL A 44 -8.50 -3.89 -9.28
CA VAL A 44 -7.49 -2.84 -9.11
C VAL A 44 -6.13 -3.43 -8.74
N VAL A 45 -6.09 -4.34 -7.76
CA VAL A 45 -4.85 -5.00 -7.33
C VAL A 45 -4.24 -5.83 -8.45
N SER A 46 -5.04 -6.50 -9.28
CA SER A 46 -4.51 -7.28 -10.41
C SER A 46 -3.78 -6.39 -11.43
N VAL A 47 -4.33 -5.22 -11.75
CA VAL A 47 -3.70 -4.26 -12.66
C VAL A 47 -2.40 -3.75 -12.06
N VAL A 48 -2.43 -3.29 -10.80
CA VAL A 48 -1.23 -2.80 -10.10
C VAL A 48 -0.18 -3.90 -9.99
N ALA A 49 -0.57 -5.14 -9.70
CA ALA A 49 0.33 -6.29 -9.61
C ALA A 49 1.03 -6.56 -10.95
N ILE A 50 0.31 -6.50 -12.08
CA ILE A 50 0.88 -6.65 -13.41
C ILE A 50 1.92 -5.54 -13.68
N PHE A 51 1.57 -4.28 -13.45
CA PHE A 51 2.51 -3.16 -13.61
C PHE A 51 3.73 -3.32 -12.72
N PHE A 52 3.55 -3.73 -11.47
CA PHE A 52 4.63 -3.98 -10.53
C PHE A 52 5.56 -5.11 -10.98
N LEU A 53 4.99 -6.21 -11.49
CA LEU A 53 5.73 -7.36 -12.04
C LEU A 53 6.60 -6.97 -13.23
N PHE A 54 6.15 -6.05 -14.08
CA PHE A 54 6.97 -5.59 -15.19
C PHE A 54 7.96 -4.49 -14.80
N THR A 55 7.63 -3.66 -13.81
CA THR A 55 8.45 -2.51 -13.43
C THR A 55 9.81 -2.92 -12.83
N ARG A 56 9.87 -3.99 -12.02
CA ARG A 56 11.12 -4.42 -11.37
C ARG A 56 12.16 -4.93 -12.36
N GLU A 57 11.73 -5.64 -13.39
CA GLU A 57 12.59 -6.25 -14.40
C GLU A 57 12.95 -5.23 -15.48
N ILE A 58 12.00 -4.38 -15.89
CA ILE A 58 12.24 -3.32 -16.88
C ILE A 58 13.21 -2.28 -16.33
N THR A 59 13.07 -1.84 -15.07
CA THR A 59 13.99 -0.84 -14.50
C THR A 59 15.44 -1.33 -14.46
N ARG A 60 15.66 -2.60 -14.11
CA ARG A 60 17.00 -3.23 -14.18
C ARG A 60 17.52 -3.30 -15.61
N PHE A 61 16.68 -3.67 -16.57
CA PHE A 61 17.06 -3.71 -17.99
C PHE A 61 17.40 -2.32 -18.54
N VAL A 62 16.61 -1.30 -18.19
CA VAL A 62 16.86 0.10 -18.56
C VAL A 62 18.19 0.59 -17.98
N GLN A 63 18.52 0.23 -16.74
CA GLN A 63 19.83 0.57 -16.15
C GLN A 63 20.99 -0.01 -16.97
N PHE A 64 20.89 -1.27 -17.42
CA PHE A 64 21.89 -1.87 -18.31
C PHE A 64 22.01 -1.15 -19.64
N ILE A 65 20.88 -0.79 -20.27
CA ILE A 65 20.88 -0.02 -21.52
C ILE A 65 21.54 1.34 -21.32
N ILE A 66 21.17 2.08 -20.27
CA ILE A 66 21.75 3.39 -19.98
C ILE A 66 23.27 3.26 -19.78
N LEU A 67 23.73 2.27 -19.04
CA LEU A 67 25.15 2.03 -18.83
C LEU A 67 25.87 1.72 -20.15
N ALA A 68 25.30 0.82 -20.97
CA ALA A 68 25.87 0.47 -22.27
C ALA A 68 25.98 1.70 -23.20
N ILE A 69 24.94 2.53 -23.26
CA ILE A 69 24.93 3.77 -24.03
C ILE A 69 25.97 4.75 -23.47
N ALA A 70 26.06 4.92 -22.15
CA ALA A 70 27.02 5.84 -21.53
C ALA A 70 28.47 5.46 -21.88
N ILE A 71 28.82 4.18 -21.78
CA ILE A 71 30.14 3.67 -22.19
C ILE A 71 30.34 3.87 -23.70
N GLY A 72 29.34 3.54 -24.52
CA GLY A 72 29.41 3.79 -25.96
C GLY A 72 29.71 5.25 -26.30
N VAL A 73 28.99 6.18 -25.67
CA VAL A 73 29.18 7.62 -25.90
C VAL A 73 30.55 8.10 -25.44
N ILE A 74 30.98 7.75 -24.23
CA ILE A 74 32.26 8.22 -23.67
C ILE A 74 33.45 7.76 -24.52
N PHE A 75 33.44 6.51 -24.99
CA PHE A 75 34.60 5.91 -25.66
C PHE A 75 34.56 6.03 -27.19
N TYR A 76 33.38 6.11 -27.82
CA TYR A 76 33.27 6.11 -29.29
C TYR A 76 32.87 7.46 -29.89
N VAL A 77 32.30 8.39 -29.12
CA VAL A 77 31.99 9.72 -29.66
C VAL A 77 33.24 10.59 -29.58
N PRO A 78 33.72 11.13 -30.71
CA PRO A 78 34.92 11.96 -30.71
C PRO A 78 34.71 13.23 -29.87
N ASN A 79 35.79 13.69 -29.23
CA ASN A 79 35.84 14.91 -28.41
C ASN A 79 35.12 14.85 -27.04
N ILE A 80 34.39 13.79 -26.69
CA ILE A 80 33.73 13.70 -25.38
C ILE A 80 34.76 13.72 -24.24
N ILE A 81 35.81 12.90 -24.34
CA ILE A 81 36.86 12.82 -23.32
C ILE A 81 37.56 14.19 -23.16
N GLU A 82 37.80 14.90 -24.25
CA GLU A 82 38.47 16.20 -24.23
C GLU A 82 37.58 17.27 -23.58
N VAL A 83 36.30 17.33 -23.93
CA VAL A 83 35.35 18.29 -23.34
C VAL A 83 35.16 18.00 -21.85
N THR A 84 35.01 16.73 -21.45
CA THR A 84 34.91 16.36 -20.03
C THR A 84 36.19 16.71 -19.27
N ALA A 85 37.36 16.44 -19.83
CA ALA A 85 38.65 16.79 -19.21
C ALA A 85 38.82 18.30 -19.05
N ARG A 86 38.49 19.09 -20.09
CA ARG A 86 38.53 20.57 -20.03
C ARG A 86 37.54 21.12 -19.01
N ALA A 87 36.34 20.55 -18.92
CA ALA A 87 35.34 20.95 -17.93
C ALA A 87 35.79 20.67 -16.49
N ILE A 88 36.38 19.50 -16.26
CA ILE A 88 36.93 19.13 -14.94
C ILE A 88 38.14 20.02 -14.60
N ALA A 89 39.08 20.19 -15.53
CA ALA A 89 40.24 21.06 -15.33
C ALA A 89 39.83 22.50 -15.00
N GLY A 90 38.85 23.04 -15.74
CA GLY A 90 38.28 24.36 -15.48
C GLY A 90 37.61 24.47 -14.11
N ALA A 91 36.85 23.45 -13.68
CA ALA A 91 36.24 23.40 -12.36
C ALA A 91 37.28 23.27 -11.23
N LEU A 92 38.40 22.61 -11.49
CA LEU A 92 39.52 22.48 -10.56
C LEU A 92 40.48 23.68 -10.59
N GLY A 93 40.21 24.69 -11.42
CA GLY A 93 41.06 25.88 -11.57
C GLY A 93 42.40 25.61 -12.27
N ILE A 94 42.55 24.44 -12.89
CA ILE A 94 43.71 24.04 -13.67
C ILE A 94 43.48 24.56 -15.09
N LYS A 95 44.26 25.57 -15.51
CA LYS A 95 44.21 26.12 -16.87
C LYS A 95 45.13 25.35 -17.81
#